data_AF-A0A1I3QBJ2-F1
#
_entry.id   AF-A0A1I3QBJ2-F1
#
_cell.length_a   1.000
_cell.length_b   1.000
_cell.length_c   1.000
_cell.angle_alpha   90.00
_cell.angle_beta   90.00
_cell.angle_gamma   90.00
#
_symmetry.space_group_name_H-M   'P 1'
#
loop_
_entity.id
_entity.type
_entity.pdbx_description
1 polymer ?
#
loop_
_entity_poly.entity_id
_entity_poly.type
_entity_poly.pdbx_seq_one_letter_code
_entity_poly.pdbx_strand_id
1 'polypeptide(L)' 'MDLLQFIKNEGYVSASFASLDGENIQLILKDLASTEDLYEWMNITPTSISYYPYERVPYMVCYMNCLHDESVLKLQLIKA' A
#
# COMPACT_ATOMS: atom_id res chain seq x y z
N MET A 1 8.02 1.27 -14.84
CA MET A 1 6.57 0.98 -14.89
C MET A 1 6.02 1.44 -13.57
N ASP A 2 5.08 2.39 -13.56
CA ASP A 2 4.60 3.03 -12.34
C ASP A 2 3.69 2.09 -11.52
N LEU A 3 3.99 1.93 -10.23
CA LEU A 3 3.23 1.05 -9.33
C LEU A 3 1.77 1.49 -9.22
N LEU A 4 1.51 2.79 -9.10
CA LEU A 4 0.14 3.32 -9.00
C LEU A 4 -0.64 3.10 -10.30
N GLN A 5 0.00 3.24 -11.47
CA GLN A 5 -0.65 2.96 -12.74
C GLN A 5 -0.99 1.48 -12.91
N PHE A 6 -0.10 0.58 -12.49
CA PHE A 6 -0.37 -0.86 -12.47
C PHE A 6 -1.61 -1.17 -11.63
N ILE A 7 -1.67 -0.60 -10.42
CA ILE A 7 -2.77 -0.79 -9.47
C ILE A 7 -4.10 -0.24 -10.01
N LYS A 8 -4.07 0.97 -10.60
CA LYS A 8 -5.25 1.57 -11.24
C LYS A 8 -5.74 0.74 -12.44
N ASN A 9 -4.82 0.23 -13.27
CA ASN A 9 -5.15 -0.64 -14.41
C ASN A 9 -5.73 -1.99 -13.98
N GLU A 10 -5.27 -2.53 -12.86
CA GLU A 10 -5.81 -3.76 -12.26
C GLU A 10 -7.21 -3.57 -11.62
N GLY A 11 -7.69 -2.33 -11.50
CA GLY A 11 -9.00 -2.00 -10.95
C GLY A 11 -9.03 -1.84 -9.42
N TYR A 12 -7.88 -1.69 -8.77
CA TYR A 12 -7.81 -1.40 -7.33
C TYR A 12 -8.13 0.08 -7.08
N VAL A 13 -9.04 0.36 -6.14
CA VAL A 13 -9.54 1.71 -5.87
C VAL A 13 -9.09 2.26 -4.52
N SER A 14 -8.82 1.39 -3.56
CA SER A 14 -8.38 1.76 -2.22
C SER A 14 -7.42 0.73 -1.65
N ALA A 15 -6.63 1.17 -0.68
CA ALA A 15 -5.72 0.35 0.08
C ALA A 15 -6.05 0.51 1.57
N SER A 16 -6.12 -0.58 2.33
CA SER A 16 -6.37 -0.53 3.77
C SER A 16 -5.20 -1.13 4.53
N PHE A 17 -4.79 -0.50 5.64
CA PHE A 17 -3.72 -0.99 6.48
C PHE A 17 -4.01 -0.70 7.95
N ALA A 18 -3.52 -1.57 8.82
CA ALA A 18 -3.56 -1.33 10.25
C ALA A 18 -2.37 -0.45 10.64
N SER A 19 -2.66 0.71 11.24
CA SER A 19 -1.64 1.54 11.89
C SER A 19 -1.10 0.83 13.14
N LEU A 20 0.05 1.28 13.61
CA LEU A 20 0.67 0.81 14.87
C LEU A 20 -0.25 1.03 16.08
N ASP A 21 -1.11 2.04 16.02
CA ASP A 21 -2.14 2.34 17.02
C ASP A 21 -3.36 1.40 16.96
N GLY A 22 -3.38 0.43 16.03
CA GLY A 22 -4.49 -0.51 15.84
C GLY A 22 -5.68 0.05 15.06
N GLU A 23 -5.60 1.31 14.62
CA GLU A 23 -6.60 1.90 13.75
C GLU A 23 -6.43 1.41 12.30
N ASN A 24 -7.53 0.94 11.69
CA ASN A 24 -7.54 0.62 10.27
C ASN A 24 -7.67 1.91 9.48
N ILE A 25 -6.59 2.30 8.82
CA ILE A 25 -6.55 3.44 7.94
C ILE A 25 -6.87 2.95 6.53
N GLN A 26 -7.75 3.68 5.83
CA GLN A 26 -8.08 3.43 4.44
C GLN A 26 -7.57 4.59 3.58
N LEU A 27 -6.73 4.25 2.62
CA LEU A 27 -6.19 5.15 1.62
C LEU A 27 -6.95 4.98 0.30
N ILE A 28 -7.49 6.06 -0.25
CA ILE A 28 -8.17 6.03 -1.55
C ILE A 28 -7.12 6.27 -2.65
N LEU A 29 -6.77 5.21 -3.39
CA LEU A 29 -5.76 5.24 -4.45
C LEU A 29 -6.21 6.09 -5.66
N LYS A 30 -7.52 6.35 -5.76
CA LYS A 30 -8.13 7.19 -6.78
C LYS A 30 -7.83 8.69 -6.57
N ASP A 31 -7.66 9.12 -5.32
CA ASP A 31 -7.33 10.50 -4.96
C ASP A 31 -5.86 10.83 -5.19
N LEU A 32 -4.99 9.82 -5.26
CA LEU A 32 -3.57 10.00 -5.53
C LEU A 32 -3.35 10.28 -7.02
N ALA A 33 -2.74 11.41 -7.35
CA ALA A 33 -2.43 11.78 -8.73
C ALA A 33 -1.25 10.96 -9.26
N SER A 34 -0.20 10.81 -8.48
CA SER A 34 1.06 10.16 -8.87
C SER A 34 1.57 9.16 -7.83
N THR A 35 2.48 8.27 -8.24
CA THR A 35 3.13 7.36 -7.30
C THR A 35 4.01 8.11 -6.29
N GLU A 36 4.48 9.31 -6.63
CA GLU A 36 5.18 10.21 -5.70
C GLU A 36 4.26 10.68 -4.57
N ASP A 37 3.00 11.04 -4.85
CA ASP A 37 2.02 11.39 -3.81
C ASP A 37 1.78 10.21 -2.87
N LEU A 38 1.75 8.99 -3.40
CA LEU A 38 1.63 7.77 -2.59
C LEU A 38 2.85 7.64 -1.65
N TYR A 39 4.05 7.93 -2.13
CA TYR A 39 5.28 7.86 -1.35
C TYR A 39 5.35 8.96 -0.29
N GLU A 40 4.95 10.18 -0.62
CA GLU A 40 4.86 11.29 0.33
C GLU A 40 3.81 11.01 1.41
N TRP A 41 2.64 10.51 1.01
CA TRP A 41 1.56 10.19 1.95
C TRP A 41 1.94 9.07 2.91
N MET A 42 2.57 8.00 2.41
CA MET A 42 3.03 6.90 3.25
C MET A 42 4.33 7.23 3.98
N ASN A 43 5.07 8.26 3.54
CA ASN A 43 6.44 8.56 3.96
C ASN A 43 7.40 7.35 3.81
N ILE A 44 7.05 6.40 2.93
CA ILE A 44 7.72 5.13 2.71
C ILE A 44 7.64 4.77 1.24
N THR A 45 8.69 4.12 0.73
CA THR A 45 8.68 3.53 -0.61
C THR A 45 8.11 2.10 -0.58
N PRO A 46 6.92 1.84 -1.16
CA PRO A 46 6.43 0.49 -1.40
C PRO A 46 7.39 -0.25 -2.33
N THR A 47 7.77 -1.46 -1.93
CA THR A 47 8.88 -2.18 -2.56
C THR A 47 8.38 -3.36 -3.39
N SER A 48 7.25 -3.96 -3.03
CA SER A 48 6.70 -5.11 -3.75
C SER A 48 5.20 -5.30 -3.52
N ILE A 49 4.54 -6.02 -4.44
CA ILE A 49 3.19 -6.56 -4.24
C ILE A 49 3.35 -8.04 -3.90
N SER A 50 2.80 -8.46 -2.77
CA SER A 50 2.79 -9.85 -2.32
C SER A 50 1.38 -10.41 -2.33
N TYR A 51 1.25 -11.62 -2.87
CA TYR A 51 0.03 -12.42 -2.79
C TYR A 51 0.25 -13.50 -1.75
N TYR A 52 -0.51 -13.45 -0.65
CA TYR A 52 -0.46 -14.50 0.36
C TYR A 52 -1.45 -15.61 -0.02
N PRO A 53 -1.04 -16.89 -0.02
CA PRO A 53 -1.87 -18.00 -0.50
C PRO A 53 -3.23 -18.12 0.19
N TYR A 54 -3.31 -17.67 1.44
CA TYR A 54 -4.52 -17.75 2.28
C TYR A 54 -5.38 -16.48 2.21
N GLU A 55 -4.94 -15.45 1.50
CA GLU A 55 -5.64 -14.17 1.42
C GLU A 55 -6.14 -13.94 -0.01
N ARG A 56 -7.43 -13.58 -0.13
CA ARG A 56 -8.08 -13.40 -1.45
C ARG A 56 -7.73 -12.08 -2.13
N VAL A 57 -6.86 -11.29 -1.52
CA VAL A 57 -6.53 -9.93 -1.92
C VAL A 57 -5.01 -9.77 -1.89
N PRO A 58 -4.43 -9.01 -2.83
CA PRO A 58 -3.02 -8.70 -2.80
C PRO A 58 -2.71 -7.65 -1.74
N TYR A 59 -1.47 -7.67 -1.29
CA TYR A 59 -0.92 -6.70 -0.37
C TYR A 59 0.22 -5.96 -1.02
N MET A 60 0.19 -4.63 -0.95
CA MET A 60 1.36 -3.81 -1.16
C MET A 60 2.22 -3.87 0.11
N VAL A 61 3.49 -4.23 -0.05
CA VAL A 61 4.46 -4.33 1.04
C VAL A 61 5.40 -3.14 0.96
N CYS A 62 5.43 -2.36 2.04
CA CYS A 62 6.32 -1.23 2.21
C CYS A 62 7.29 -1.53 3.36
N TYR A 63 8.58 -1.30 3.13
CA TYR A 63 9.58 -1.42 4.17
C TYR A 63 9.88 -0.03 4.72
N MET A 64 9.47 0.24 5.96
CA MET A 64 9.91 1.43 6.69
C MET A 64 11.37 1.22 7.08
N ASN A 65 12.26 2.04 6.55
CA ASN A 65 13.62 2.16 7.06
C ASN A 65 13.61 3.13 8.26
N CYS A 66 12.82 2.79 9.29
CA CYS A 66 12.81 3.53 10.53
C CYS A 66 14.04 3.09 11.34
N LEU A 67 14.82 4.07 11.79
CA LEU A 67 16.19 4.02 12.33
C LEU A 67 16.57 2.92 13.34
N HIS A 68 15.68 2.04 13.78
CA HIS A 68 16.01 0.92 14.70
C HIS A 68 15.17 -0.36 14.52
N ASP A 69 14.15 -0.40 13.66
CA ASP A 69 13.28 -1.58 13.51
C ASP A 69 12.72 -1.65 12.07
N GLU A 70 12.90 -2.79 11.39
CA GLU A 70 12.33 -3.05 10.07
C GLU A 70 10.82 -3.26 10.18
N SER A 71 10.06 -2.16 10.20
CA SER A 71 8.60 -2.22 10.20
C SER A 71 8.08 -2.44 8.78
N VAL A 72 7.42 -3.58 8.57
CA VAL A 72 6.79 -3.91 7.29
C VAL A 72 5.34 -3.46 7.32
N LEU A 73 5.01 -2.42 6.58
CA LEU A 73 3.63 -1.98 6.40
C LEU A 73 3.01 -2.77 5.26
N LYS A 74 1.86 -3.41 5.53
CA LYS A 74 1.10 -4.16 4.54
C LYS A 74 -0.18 -3.40 4.25
N LEU A 75 -0.34 -2.92 3.01
CA LEU A 75 -1.58 -2.34 2.56
C LEU A 75 -2.36 -3.35 1.73
N GLN A 76 -3.51 -3.76 2.23
CA GLN A 76 -4.47 -4.59 1.52
C GLN A 76 -5.07 -3.81 0.36
N LEU A 77 -4.91 -4.29 -0.87
CA LEU A 77 -5.49 -3.67 -2.05
C LEU A 77 -6.93 -4.15 -2.26
N ILE A 78 -7.86 -3.20 -2.35
CA ILE A 78 -9.30 -3.46 -2.50
C ILE A 78 -9.72 -3.07 -3.92
N LYS A 79 -10.31 -4.03 -4.64
CA LYS A 79 -10.96 -3.79 -5.94
C LYS A 79 -12.40 -3.29 -5.73
N ALA A 80 -12.86 -2.43 -6.65
CA ALA A 80 -14.28 -2.05 -6.74
C ALA A 80 -15.09 -3.12 -7.48
#